data_AF-A0A535D9Q6-F1
#
_entry.id   AF-A0A535D9Q6-F1
#
_cell.length_a   1.000
_cell.length_b   1.000
_cell.length_c   1.000
_cell.angle_alpha   90.00
_cell.angle_beta   90.00
_cell.angle_gamma   90.00
#
_symmetry.space_group_name_H-M   'P 1'
#
loop_
_entity.id
_entity.type
_entity.pdbx_description
1 polymer ?
#
loop_
_entity_poly.entity_id
_entity_poly.type
_entity_poly.pdbx_seq_one_letter_code
_entity_poly.pdbx_strand_id
1 'polypeptide(L)'
;MEETMTPKIPTTDSIQELATFWQRHDVTDFEAELEEVSEPVFQRAHVVGVPLTEDEHVAVRDAAASRGIDEAALIREWVTERLRHR
;
A
#
# COMPACT_ATOMS: atom_id res chain seq x y z
N MET A 1 -46.31 1.21 5.38
CA MET A 1 -45.00 0.56 5.38
C MET A 1 -44.09 1.50 4.63
N GLU A 2 -43.41 2.40 5.33
CA GLU A 2 -42.44 3.30 4.69
C GLU A 2 -41.14 2.52 4.54
N GLU A 3 -40.81 2.13 3.30
CA GLU A 3 -39.46 1.70 2.96
C GLU A 3 -38.57 2.94 3.02
N THR A 4 -37.90 3.15 4.16
CA THR A 4 -36.82 4.12 4.26
C THR A 4 -35.70 3.65 3.33
N MET A 5 -35.55 4.32 2.20
CA MET A 5 -34.48 4.07 1.22
C MET A 5 -33.14 4.31 1.90
N THR A 6 -32.47 3.24 2.32
CA THR A 6 -31.16 3.33 2.97
C THR A 6 -30.13 3.88 1.99
N PRO A 7 -29.33 4.87 2.39
CA PRO A 7 -28.29 5.43 1.53
C PRO A 7 -27.25 4.34 1.22
N LYS A 8 -26.71 4.33 -0.01
CA LYS A 8 -25.74 3.33 -0.48
C LYS A 8 -24.34 3.93 -0.64
N ILE A 9 -23.31 3.15 -0.35
CA ILE A 9 -21.92 3.55 -0.62
C ILE A 9 -21.67 3.48 -2.13
N PRO A 10 -21.14 4.54 -2.77
CA PRO A 10 -20.91 4.56 -4.22
C PRO A 10 -19.77 3.61 -4.61
N THR A 11 -19.98 2.82 -5.67
CA THR A 11 -18.94 2.00 -6.28
C THR A 11 -18.18 2.83 -7.32
N THR A 12 -17.02 3.38 -6.94
CA THR A 12 -16.17 4.21 -7.81
C THR A 12 -14.70 4.05 -7.43
N ASP A 13 -13.81 4.10 -8.41
CA ASP A 13 -12.35 4.13 -8.21
C ASP A 13 -11.80 5.57 -8.10
N SER A 14 -12.68 6.58 -8.13
CA SER A 14 -12.31 7.99 -8.05
C SER A 14 -12.15 8.46 -6.60
N ILE A 15 -10.91 8.80 -6.23
CA ILE A 15 -10.58 9.33 -4.90
C ILE A 15 -11.35 10.63 -4.61
N GLN A 16 -11.47 11.53 -5.60
CA GLN A 16 -12.15 12.81 -5.44
C GLN A 16 -13.65 12.64 -5.19
N GLU A 17 -14.27 11.66 -5.85
CA GLU A 17 -15.69 11.36 -5.69
C GLU A 17 -15.97 10.80 -4.29
N LEU A 18 -15.17 9.83 -3.85
CA LEU A 18 -15.23 9.27 -2.49
C LEU A 18 -15.02 10.35 -1.42
N ALA A 19 -14.03 11.23 -1.60
CA ALA A 19 -13.79 12.33 -0.67
C ALA A 19 -15.00 13.28 -0.57
N THR A 20 -15.60 13.65 -1.70
CA THR A 20 -16.77 14.53 -1.74
C THR A 20 -18.02 13.87 -1.13
N PHE A 21 -18.12 12.54 -1.23
CA PHE A 21 -19.18 11.75 -0.61
C PHE A 21 -19.03 11.75 0.92
N TRP A 22 -17.85 11.40 1.44
CA TRP A 22 -17.58 11.32 2.88
C TRP A 22 -17.51 12.68 3.60
N GLN A 23 -17.38 13.78 2.87
CA GLN A 23 -17.55 15.12 3.45
C GLN A 23 -18.98 15.40 3.93
N ARG A 24 -19.97 14.65 3.43
CA ARG A 24 -21.40 14.91 3.63
C ARG A 24 -22.14 13.76 4.33
N HIS A 25 -21.49 12.63 4.55
CA HIS A 25 -22.11 11.45 5.17
C HIS A 25 -21.18 10.88 6.23
N ASP A 26 -21.76 10.31 7.28
CA ASP A 26 -21.01 9.60 8.32
C ASP A 26 -20.98 8.10 7.99
N VAL A 27 -19.91 7.41 8.41
CA VAL A 27 -19.78 5.96 8.20
C VAL A 27 -20.88 5.18 8.93
N THR A 28 -21.37 5.72 10.06
CA THR A 28 -22.45 5.12 10.85
C THR A 28 -23.80 5.11 10.12
N ASP A 29 -23.97 5.94 9.08
CA ASP A 29 -25.19 5.94 8.25
C ASP A 29 -25.31 4.68 7.37
N PHE A 30 -24.23 3.88 7.25
CA PHE A 30 -24.13 2.75 6.33
C PHE A 30 -23.88 1.42 7.04
N GLU A 31 -24.18 1.28 8.33
CA GLU A 31 -23.93 0.04 9.11
C GLU A 31 -24.42 -1.25 8.43
N ALA A 32 -25.54 -1.19 7.71
CA ALA A 32 -26.10 -2.33 6.98
C ALA A 32 -25.30 -2.75 5.73
N GLU A 33 -24.39 -1.91 5.24
CA GLU A 33 -23.51 -2.17 4.10
C GLU A 33 -22.06 -2.49 4.52
N LEU A 34 -21.75 -2.44 5.82
CA LEU A 34 -20.43 -2.75 6.34
C LEU A 34 -20.35 -4.23 6.75
N GLU A 35 -19.24 -4.87 6.39
CA GLU A 35 -18.90 -6.21 6.88
C GLU A 35 -17.68 -6.15 7.80
N GLU A 36 -17.69 -6.95 8.86
CA GLU A 36 -16.52 -7.08 9.73
C GLU A 36 -15.41 -7.82 9.00
N VAL A 37 -14.27 -7.15 8.83
CA VAL A 37 -13.08 -7.75 8.23
C VAL A 37 -12.17 -8.26 9.35
N SER A 38 -12.14 -9.58 9.52
CA SER A 38 -11.34 -10.25 10.56
C SER A 38 -9.86 -10.42 10.19
N GLU A 39 -9.54 -10.33 8.90
CA GLU A 39 -8.17 -10.47 8.38
C GLU A 39 -7.53 -9.11 8.05
N PRO A 40 -6.22 -8.94 8.24
CA PRO A 40 -5.54 -7.71 7.84
C PRO A 40 -5.61 -7.50 6.32
N VAL A 41 -6.45 -6.57 5.86
CA VAL A 41 -6.52 -6.13 4.45
C VAL A 41 -5.35 -5.25 4.04
N PHE A 42 -4.75 -4.54 5.01
CA PHE A 42 -3.53 -3.75 4.81
C PHE A 42 -2.32 -4.49 5.38
N GLN A 43 -1.76 -5.41 4.61
CA GLN A 43 -0.51 -6.06 4.97
C GLN A 43 0.65 -5.12 4.67
N ARG A 44 1.38 -4.71 5.73
CA ARG A 44 2.67 -4.06 5.53
C ARG A 44 3.59 -5.06 4.84
N ALA A 45 4.25 -4.64 3.76
CA ALA A 45 5.29 -5.45 3.14
C ALA A 45 6.30 -5.91 4.20
N HIS A 46 6.83 -7.13 4.06
CA HIS A 46 7.91 -7.61 4.92
C HIS A 46 9.17 -6.77 4.64
N VAL A 47 9.41 -5.76 5.48
CA VAL A 47 10.59 -4.89 5.39
C VAL A 47 11.66 -5.40 6.34
N VAL A 48 12.84 -5.68 5.80
CA VAL A 48 14.04 -6.00 6.58
C VAL A 48 14.94 -4.76 6.55
N GLY A 49 15.14 -4.12 7.70
CA GLY A 49 16.11 -3.05 7.85
C GLY A 49 17.52 -3.63 7.96
N VAL A 50 18.38 -3.34 6.98
CA VAL A 50 19.79 -3.75 7.00
C VAL A 50 20.63 -2.49 7.27
N PRO A 51 21.29 -2.39 8.43
CA PRO A 51 22.18 -1.26 8.67
C PRO A 51 23.38 -1.37 7.72
N LEU A 52 23.64 -0.29 6.98
CA LEU A 52 24.81 -0.12 6.14
C LEU A 52 25.72 0.93 6.76
N THR A 53 27.02 0.75 6.60
CA THR A 53 27.98 1.84 6.79
C THR A 53 27.79 2.90 5.70
N GLU A 54 28.34 4.11 5.92
CA GLU A 54 28.24 5.19 4.93
C GLU A 54 28.83 4.79 3.57
N ASP A 55 30.00 4.12 3.58
CA ASP A 55 30.68 3.67 2.36
C ASP A 55 29.85 2.62 1.61
N GLU A 56 29.21 1.69 2.32
CA GLU A 56 28.32 0.68 1.72
C GLU A 56 27.07 1.34 1.11
N HIS A 57 26.47 2.29 1.82
CA HIS A 57 25.29 3.01 1.34
C HIS A 57 25.60 3.83 0.07
N VAL A 58 26.74 4.55 0.05
CA VAL A 58 27.20 5.28 -1.13
C VAL A 58 27.43 4.33 -2.31
N ALA A 59 28.05 3.17 -2.08
CA ALA A 59 28.27 2.18 -3.14
C ALA A 59 26.95 1.63 -3.71
N VAL A 60 25.95 1.36 -2.87
CA VAL A 60 24.61 0.91 -3.31
C VAL A 60 23.94 2.00 -4.13
N ARG A 61 23.94 3.24 -3.65
CA ARG A 61 23.35 4.38 -4.35
C ARG A 61 23.97 4.61 -5.71
N ASP A 62 25.31 4.62 -5.79
CA ASP A 62 26.01 4.86 -7.04
C ASP A 62 25.78 3.71 -8.04
N ALA A 63 25.73 2.47 -7.56
CA ALA A 63 25.35 1.31 -8.38
C ALA A 63 23.91 1.43 -8.90
N ALA A 64 22.95 1.85 -8.06
CA ALA A 64 21.55 2.01 -8.44
C ALA A 64 21.38 3.14 -9.46
N ALA A 65 22.05 4.28 -9.22
CA ALA A 65 22.07 5.43 -10.12
C ALA A 65 22.66 5.10 -11.49
N SER A 66 23.75 4.32 -11.54
CA SER A 66 24.35 3.88 -12.81
C SER A 66 23.40 3.04 -13.68
N ARG A 67 22.41 2.41 -13.05
CA ARG A 67 21.39 1.56 -13.68
C ARG A 67 20.04 2.27 -13.84
N GLY A 68 19.89 3.50 -13.33
CA GLY A 68 18.65 4.27 -13.39
C GLY A 68 17.51 3.66 -12.56
N ILE A 69 17.82 2.91 -11.51
CA ILE A 69 16.85 2.26 -10.62
C ILE A 69 16.98 2.75 -9.18
N ASP A 70 15.96 2.48 -8.37
CA ASP A 70 15.98 2.76 -6.94
C ASP A 70 16.89 1.78 -6.17
N GLU A 71 17.45 2.23 -5.05
CA GLU A 71 18.33 1.42 -4.19
C GLU A 71 17.65 0.14 -3.68
N ALA A 72 16.38 0.21 -3.26
CA ALA A 72 15.64 -0.95 -2.80
C ALA A 72 15.37 -1.94 -3.95
N ALA A 73 15.17 -1.43 -5.17
CA ALA A 73 15.02 -2.27 -6.36
C ALA A 73 16.31 -3.03 -6.69
N LEU A 74 17.45 -2.34 -6.59
CA LEU A 74 18.78 -2.95 -6.75
C LEU A 74 19.04 -4.03 -5.71
N ILE A 75 18.82 -3.73 -4.42
CA ILE A 75 19.02 -4.68 -3.33
C ILE A 75 18.13 -5.91 -3.52
N ARG A 76 16.86 -5.71 -3.91
CA ARG A 76 15.92 -6.82 -4.16
C ARG A 76 16.41 -7.73 -5.29
N GLU A 77 16.95 -7.17 -6.37
CA GLU A 77 17.54 -7.96 -7.45
C GLU A 77 18.71 -8.81 -6.96
N TRP A 78 19.66 -8.22 -6.22
CA TRP A 78 20.81 -8.96 -5.69
C TRP A 78 20.38 -10.08 -4.75
N VAL A 79 19.42 -9.84 -3.85
CA VAL A 79 18.88 -10.89 -2.97
C VAL A 79 18.27 -12.02 -3.81
N THR A 80 17.47 -11.68 -4.83
CA THR A 80 16.84 -12.67 -5.71
C THR A 80 17.86 -13.48 -6.49
N GLU A 81 18.89 -12.83 -7.04
CA GLU A 81 19.99 -13.48 -7.77
C GLU A 81 20.74 -14.47 -6.87
N ARG A 82 21.09 -14.05 -5.66
CA ARG A 82 21.80 -14.91 -4.68
C ARG A 82 20.96 -16.09 -4.23
N LEU A 83 19.64 -15.93 -4.11
CA LEU A 83 18.73 -17.03 -3.75
C LEU A 83 18.50 -18.03 -4.89
N ARG A 84 18.61 -17.61 -6.15
CA ARG A 84 18.48 -18.49 -7.33
C ARG A 84 19.68 -19.39 -7.57
N HIS A 85 20.85 -19.00 -7.05
CA HIS A 85 22.10 -19.78 -7.16
C HIS A 85 22.35 -20.70 -5.96
N ARG A 86 21.27 -21.17 -5.32
CA ARG A 86 21.29 -22.12 -4.21
C ARG A 86 20.62 -23.42 -4.62
#